data_AF-A0A9D2B0L4-F1
#
_entry.id   AF-A0A9D2B0L4-F1
#
_cell.length_a   1.000
_cell.length_b   1.000
_cell.length_c   1.000
_cell.angle_alpha   90.00
_cell.angle_beta   90.00
_cell.angle_gamma   90.00
#
_symmetry.space_group_name_H-M   'P 1'
#
loop_
_entity.id
_entity.type
_entity.pdbx_description
1 polymer ?
#
loop_
_entity_poly.entity_id
_entity_poly.type
_entity_poly.pdbx_seq_one_letter_code
_entity_poly.pdbx_strand_id
1 'polypeptide(L)'
;MEKKQELYHGKAKSVFATDDPNHYIMLFRNDTSAFDGKIIKQLDRKGRTNNRFNFFIMKKLEEAGIPVHVEELLSDTECLVKKLDMLP
;
A
#
# COMPACT_ATOMS: atom_id res chain seq x y z
N MET A 1 3.10 15.96 1.48
CA MET A 1 3.05 14.87 0.50
C MET A 1 1.83 15.04 -0.37
N GLU A 2 2.05 15.50 -1.60
CA GLU A 2 1.02 15.63 -2.63
C GLU A 2 0.97 14.36 -3.49
N LYS A 3 -0.23 13.78 -3.64
CA LYS A 3 -0.45 12.62 -4.49
C LYS A 3 -0.47 13.04 -5.96
N LYS A 4 0.40 12.46 -6.78
CA LYS A 4 0.49 12.73 -8.22
C LYS A 4 -0.06 11.55 -9.04
N GLN A 5 0.51 11.30 -10.22
CA GLN A 5 0.03 10.28 -11.14
C GLN A 5 0.12 8.86 -10.57
N GLU A 6 -0.82 8.00 -10.96
CA GLU A 6 -0.76 6.56 -10.70
C GLU A 6 0.37 5.95 -11.56
N LEU A 7 1.27 5.21 -10.92
CA LEU A 7 2.41 4.54 -11.57
C LEU A 7 2.11 3.08 -11.87
N TYR A 8 1.41 2.42 -10.95
CA TYR A 8 1.11 1.00 -11.04
C TYR A 8 -0.25 0.68 -10.45
N HIS A 9 -0.96 -0.21 -11.13
CA HIS A 9 -2.27 -0.71 -10.74
C HIS A 9 -2.23 -2.24 -10.60
N GLY A 10 -2.05 -2.71 -9.37
CA GLY A 10 -2.06 -4.13 -9.06
C GLY A 10 -3.44 -4.65 -8.69
N LYS A 11 -3.55 -5.98 -8.53
CA LYS A 11 -4.82 -6.66 -8.16
C LYS A 11 -5.42 -6.18 -6.83
N ALA A 12 -4.59 -5.68 -5.90
CA ALA A 12 -5.02 -5.29 -4.55
C ALA A 12 -4.55 -3.90 -4.12
N LYS A 13 -3.60 -3.30 -4.83
CA LYS A 13 -2.96 -2.04 -4.45
C LYS A 13 -2.68 -1.18 -5.69
N SER A 14 -2.87 0.12 -5.57
CA SER A 14 -2.41 1.11 -6.53
C SER A 14 -1.25 1.90 -5.91
N VAL A 15 -0.26 2.27 -6.73
CA VAL A 15 0.91 3.05 -6.30
C VAL A 15 0.94 4.37 -7.07
N PHE A 16 1.12 5.46 -6.34
CA PHE A 16 1.11 6.81 -6.89
C PHE A 16 2.44 7.50 -6.61
N ALA A 17 2.91 8.27 -7.58
CA ALA A 17 4.03 9.20 -7.39
C ALA A 17 3.65 10.29 -6.40
N THR A 18 4.66 10.96 -5.85
CA THR A 18 4.49 12.14 -5.01
C THR A 18 5.31 13.33 -5.49
N ASP A 19 5.17 14.45 -4.80
CA ASP A 19 6.06 15.61 -4.90
C ASP A 19 7.50 15.32 -4.47
N ASP A 20 7.73 14.39 -3.54
CA ASP A 20 9.07 13.84 -3.25
C ASP A 20 9.38 12.63 -4.17
N PRO A 21 10.51 12.62 -4.91
CA PRO A 21 10.89 11.49 -5.75
C PRO A 21 11.32 10.22 -5.00
N ASN A 22 11.54 10.30 -3.68
CA ASN A 22 11.96 9.18 -2.83
C ASN A 22 10.79 8.45 -2.15
N HIS A 23 9.56 8.91 -2.38
CA HIS A 23 8.37 8.36 -1.75
C HIS A 23 7.27 8.04 -2.75
N TYR A 24 6.40 7.13 -2.32
CA TYR A 24 5.16 6.81 -2.99
C TYR A 24 3.99 6.84 -2.01
N ILE A 25 2.79 7.05 -2.56
CA ILE A 25 1.54 6.78 -1.85
C ILE A 25 1.00 5.44 -2.34
N MET A 26 0.80 4.52 -1.40
CA MET A 26 0.23 3.21 -1.67
C MET A 26 -1.22 3.16 -1.18
N LEU A 27 -2.15 2.92 -2.10
CA LEU A 27 -3.58 2.75 -1.85
C LEU A 27 -3.94 1.27 -1.77
N PHE A 28 -4.52 0.84 -0.66
CA PHE A 28 -5.11 -0.49 -0.50
C PHE A 28 -6.55 -0.50 -1.00
N ARG A 29 -6.83 -1.37 -1.98
CA ARG A 29 -8.14 -1.47 -2.66
C ARG A 29 -9.06 -2.47 -1.98
N ASN A 30 -10.37 -2.27 -2.17
CA ASN A 30 -11.40 -3.22 -1.78
C ASN A 30 -11.51 -4.41 -2.75
N ASP A 31 -10.86 -4.33 -3.90
CA ASP A 31 -10.74 -5.40 -4.89
C ASP A 31 -10.17 -6.66 -4.25
N THR A 32 -10.90 -7.76 -4.38
CA THR A 32 -10.39 -9.09 -4.07
C THR A 32 -10.41 -9.93 -5.33
N SER A 33 -9.32 -10.64 -5.59
CA SER A 33 -9.20 -11.56 -6.71
C SER A 33 -9.00 -12.98 -6.21
N ALA A 34 -9.76 -13.94 -6.72
CA ALA A 34 -9.52 -15.37 -6.52
C ALA A 34 -9.26 -16.07 -7.86
N PHE A 35 -8.61 -17.23 -7.81
CA PHE A 35 -8.30 -18.05 -8.98
C PHE A 35 -7.59 -17.27 -10.10
N ASP A 36 -6.46 -16.65 -9.77
CA ASP A 36 -5.64 -15.81 -10.67
C ASP A 36 -6.33 -14.59 -11.29
N GLY A 37 -7.46 -14.14 -10.73
CA GLY A 37 -8.20 -13.00 -11.25
C GLY A 37 -9.40 -13.38 -12.10
N LYS A 38 -9.73 -14.68 -12.19
CA LYS A 38 -11.01 -15.13 -12.78
C LYS A 38 -12.22 -14.62 -11.99
N ILE A 39 -12.06 -14.39 -10.69
CA ILE A 39 -13.10 -13.79 -9.86
C ILE A 39 -12.57 -12.48 -9.31
N ILE A 40 -13.17 -11.36 -9.71
CA ILE A 40 -12.94 -10.04 -9.11
C ILE A 40 -14.23 -9.64 -8.39
N LYS A 41 -14.13 -9.39 -7.08
CA LYS A 41 -15.23 -8.87 -6.27
C LYS A 41 -14.75 -7.68 -5.46
N GLN A 42 -15.68 -6.82 -5.06
CA GLN A 42 -15.43 -5.80 -4.06
C GLN A 42 -15.78 -6.38 -2.70
N LEU A 43 -14.83 -6.36 -1.76
CA LEU A 43 -15.09 -6.65 -0.36
C LEU A 43 -15.01 -5.35 0.41
N ASP A 44 -16.15 -4.90 0.93
CA ASP A 44 -16.21 -3.64 1.66
C ASP A 44 -15.22 -3.63 2.83
N ARG A 45 -14.62 -2.46 3.08
CA ARG A 45 -13.60 -2.22 4.11
C ARG A 45 -12.30 -3.02 3.99
N LYS A 46 -12.12 -3.91 3.00
CA LYS A 46 -10.88 -4.68 2.81
C LYS A 46 -9.65 -3.77 2.72
N GLY A 47 -9.72 -2.71 1.92
CA GLY A 47 -8.63 -1.75 1.74
C GLY A 47 -8.23 -1.12 3.07
N ARG A 48 -9.23 -0.66 3.83
CA ARG A 48 -9.03 -0.03 5.14
C ARG A 48 -8.41 -0.98 6.15
N THR A 49 -8.97 -2.18 6.27
CA THR A 49 -8.49 -3.20 7.20
C THR A 49 -7.04 -3.58 6.87
N ASN A 50 -6.74 -3.82 5.58
CA ASN A 50 -5.39 -4.21 5.18
C ASN A 50 -4.37 -3.09 5.33
N ASN A 51 -4.73 -1.83 5.08
CA ASN A 51 -3.83 -0.69 5.28
C ASN A 51 -3.42 -0.57 6.76
N ARG A 52 -4.41 -0.58 7.66
CA ARG A 52 -4.17 -0.49 9.12
C ARG A 52 -3.44 -1.72 9.66
N PHE A 53 -3.82 -2.91 9.21
CA PHE A 53 -3.15 -4.16 9.58
C PHE A 53 -1.68 -4.16 9.15
N ASN A 54 -1.42 -3.80 7.89
CA ASN A 54 -0.06 -3.69 7.35
C ASN A 54 0.78 -2.69 8.16
N PHE A 55 0.24 -1.49 8.43
CA PHE A 55 0.95 -0.49 9.22
C PHE A 55 1.30 -0.99 10.63
N PHE A 56 0.35 -1.62 11.32
CA PHE A 56 0.59 -2.19 12.65
C PHE A 56 1.73 -3.22 12.65
N ILE A 57 1.70 -4.17 11.72
CA ILE A 57 2.74 -5.20 11.61
C ILE A 57 4.09 -4.59 11.25
N MET A 58 4.14 -3.68 10.28
CA MET A 58 5.38 -3.01 9.86
C MET A 58 6.02 -2.23 11.01
N LYS A 59 5.22 -1.56 11.86
CA LYS A 59 5.74 -0.90 13.06
C LYS A 59 6.28 -1.89 14.08
N LYS A 60 5.67 -3.06 14.25
CA LYS A 60 6.25 -4.12 15.10
C LYS A 60 7.56 -4.68 14.56
N LEU A 61 7.70 -4.79 13.24
CA LEU A 61 8.97 -5.18 12.61
C LEU A 61 10.05 -4.11 12.78
N GLU A 62 9.70 -2.84 12.59
CA GLU A 62 10.59 -1.70 12.80
C GLU A 62 11.08 -1.61 14.26
N GLU A 63 10.18 -1.77 15.24
CA GLU A 63 10.51 -1.85 16.67
C GLU A 63 11.48 -3.01 16.98
N ALA A 64 11.40 -4.12 16.23
CA ALA A 64 12.29 -5.26 16.35
C ALA A 64 13.63 -5.10 15.58
N GLY A 65 13.87 -3.93 14.97
CA GLY A 65 15.10 -3.62 14.24
C GLY A 65 15.12 -4.10 12.79
N ILE A 66 13.98 -4.53 12.23
CA ILE A 66 13.87 -4.94 10.83
C ILE A 66 13.53 -3.71 9.98
N PRO A 67 14.36 -3.36 8.97
CA PRO A 67 14.06 -2.23 8.08
C PRO A 67 12.75 -2.45 7.31
N VAL A 68 11.86 -1.45 7.36
CA VAL A 68 10.60 -1.43 6.63
C VAL A 68 10.50 -0.18 5.76
N HIS A 69 9.67 -0.25 4.73
CA HIS A 69 9.43 0.85 3.79
C HIS A 69 8.25 1.76 4.19
N VAL A 70 7.40 1.32 5.12
CA VAL A 70 6.18 2.05 5.51
C VAL A 70 6.51 3.12 6.54
N GLU A 71 6.12 4.37 6.28
CA GLU A 71 6.42 5.50 7.15
C GLU A 71 5.21 5.98 7.95
N GLU A 72 4.09 6.24 7.26
CA GLU A 72 2.91 6.91 7.83
C GLU A 72 1.60 6.42 7.19
N LEU A 73 0.49 6.44 7.95
CA LEU A 73 -0.86 6.34 7.41
C LEU A 73 -1.36 7.72 6.98
N LEU A 74 -1.73 7.90 5.71
CA LEU A 74 -2.25 9.17 5.20
C LEU A 74 -3.78 9.23 5.25
N SER A 75 -4.43 8.06 5.17
CA SER A 75 -5.88 7.93 5.26
C SER A 75 -6.26 6.51 5.72
N ASP A 76 -7.55 6.22 5.74
CA ASP A 76 -8.03 4.87 6.05
C ASP A 76 -7.48 3.82 5.09
N THR A 77 -7.24 4.18 3.81
CA THR A 77 -6.82 3.25 2.77
C THR A 77 -5.46 3.56 2.17
N GLU A 78 -4.81 4.66 2.54
CA GLU A 78 -3.52 5.08 1.98
C GLU A 78 -2.43 5.16 3.05
N CYS A 79 -1.20 4.84 2.63
CA CYS A 79 0.00 5.03 3.42
C CYS A 79 1.13 5.63 2.58
N LEU A 80 2.00 6.37 3.25
CA LEU A 80 3.27 6.86 2.71
C LEU A 80 4.33 5.77 2.85
N VAL A 81 5.04 5.51 1.75
CA VAL A 81 6.13 4.53 1.74
C VAL A 81 7.36 5.08 1.04
N LYS A 82 8.53 4.60 1.46
CA LYS A 82 9.79 4.78 0.73
C LYS A 82 9.69 4.11 -0.64
N LYS A 83 10.16 4.79 -1.68
CA LYS A 83 10.36 4.21 -3.00
C LYS A 83 11.42 3.11 -2.92
N LEU A 84 11.06 1.92 -3.37
CA LEU A 84 11.96 0.79 -3.49
C LEU A 84 11.98 0.28 -4.94
N ASP A 85 13.12 -0.29 -5.32
CA ASP A 85 13.22 -1.15 -6.49
C ASP A 85 12.92 -2.59 -6.05
N MET A 86 11.83 -3.16 -6.56
CA MET A 86 11.33 -4.45 -6.10
C MET A 86 12.04 -5.58 -6.85
N LEU A 87 12.65 -6.51 -6.10
CA LEU A 87 13.14 -7.76 -6.68
C LEU A 87 11.94 -8.62 -7.16
N PRO A 88 11.97 -9.14 -8.40
CA PRO A 88 10.86 -9.91 -8.98
C PRO A 88 10.70 -11.31 -8.39
#